data_AF-X0ZFH5-F1
#
_entry.id   AF-X0ZFH5-F1
#
_cell.length_a   1.000
_cell.length_b   1.000
_cell.length_c   1.000
_cell.angle_alpha   90.00
_cell.angle_beta   90.00
_cell.angle_gamma   90.00
#
_symmetry.space_group_name_H-M   'P 1'
#
loop_
_entity.id
_entity.type
_entity.pdbx_description
1 polymer ?
#
loop_
_entity_poly.entity_id
_entity_poly.type
_entity_poly.pdbx_seq_one_letter_code
_entity_poly.pdbx_strand_id
1 'polypeptide(L)'
;MKSLFKLTVVEMKLYLREPIATFFTLAYAPMLLLLFGFIYGNEPATHFGNRGFIDIMLPAYVALIIVTVGLMSVPIATAEDREKGVLRRFYSTPASPAVYLFSNIFVYYLMSLAGVILLFLVGKFVYN
;
A
#
# COMPACT_ATOMS: atom_id res chain seq x y z
N MET A 1 8.19 -4.41 24.49
CA MET A 1 7.84 -3.24 23.65
C MET A 1 9.00 -2.75 22.76
N LYS A 2 10.24 -2.58 23.25
CA LYS A 2 11.38 -2.15 22.40
C LYS A 2 11.71 -3.09 21.22
N SER A 3 11.45 -4.39 21.36
CA SER A 3 11.66 -5.39 20.29
C SER A 3 10.68 -5.21 19.11
N LEU A 4 9.39 -5.06 19.39
CA LEU A 4 8.34 -4.78 18.40
C LEU A 4 8.67 -3.57 17.54
N PHE A 5 8.99 -2.44 18.17
CA PHE A 5 9.33 -1.21 17.44
C PHE A 5 10.55 -1.39 16.53
N LYS A 6 11.61 -2.05 17.01
CA LYS A 6 12.79 -2.34 16.18
C LYS A 6 12.44 -3.22 14.99
N LEU A 7 11.61 -4.25 15.18
CA LEU A 7 11.14 -5.12 14.10
C LEU A 7 10.31 -4.34 13.09
N THR A 8 9.34 -3.54 13.52
CA THR A 8 8.55 -2.68 12.62
C THR A 8 9.43 -1.75 11.78
N VAL A 9 10.47 -1.13 12.36
CA VAL A 9 11.40 -0.26 11.62
C VAL A 9 12.22 -1.05 10.59
N VAL A 10 12.63 -2.27 10.92
CA VAL A 10 13.36 -3.14 9.99
C VAL A 10 12.45 -3.58 8.85
N GLU A 11 11.24 -4.06 9.16
CA GLU A 11 10.22 -4.44 8.17
C GLU A 11 9.87 -3.27 7.25
N MET A 12 9.74 -2.06 7.79
CA MET A 12 9.47 -0.85 7.00
C MET A 12 10.62 -0.53 6.04
N LYS A 13 11.87 -0.71 6.48
CA LYS A 13 13.04 -0.54 5.60
C LYS A 13 13.13 -1.63 4.54
N LEU A 14 12.79 -2.88 4.88
CA LEU A 14 12.76 -3.99 3.93
C LEU A 14 11.70 -3.74 2.86
N TYR A 15 10.50 -3.31 3.28
CA TYR A 15 9.42 -2.98 2.36
C TYR A 15 9.83 -1.89 1.37
N LEU A 16 10.43 -0.80 1.84
CA LEU A 16 10.90 0.29 0.96
C LEU A 16 12.07 -0.12 0.04
N ARG A 17 12.74 -1.24 0.34
CA ARG A 17 13.79 -1.83 -0.49
C ARG A 17 13.26 -2.86 -1.48
N GLU A 18 11.99 -3.22 -1.39
CA GLU A 18 11.25 -3.99 -2.39
C GLU A 18 10.62 -3.01 -3.40
N PRO A 19 11.32 -2.70 -4.52
CA PRO A 19 10.91 -1.63 -5.42
C PRO A 19 9.55 -1.92 -6.06
N ILE A 20 9.26 -3.20 -6.34
CA ILE A 20 8.00 -3.63 -6.95
C ILE A 20 6.84 -3.35 -5.98
N ALA A 21 6.92 -3.86 -4.74
CA ALA A 21 5.87 -3.65 -3.75
C ALA A 21 5.64 -2.16 -3.44
N THR A 22 6.72 -1.40 -3.30
CA THR A 22 6.68 0.04 -3.05
C THR A 22 6.01 0.80 -4.20
N PHE A 23 6.36 0.48 -5.44
CA PHE A 23 5.78 1.11 -6.62
C PHE A 23 4.26 0.84 -6.71
N PHE A 24 3.86 -0.43 -6.60
CA PHE A 24 2.45 -0.81 -6.73
C PHE A 24 1.56 -0.27 -5.61
N THR A 25 2.15 0.01 -4.45
CA THR A 25 1.40 0.52 -3.29
C THR A 25 1.35 2.04 -3.23
N LEU A 26 2.47 2.72 -3.53
CA LEU A 26 2.56 4.18 -3.38
C LEU A 26 2.38 4.94 -4.69
N ALA A 27 2.87 4.42 -5.82
CA ALA A 27 2.92 5.16 -7.07
C ALA A 27 1.80 4.78 -8.04
N TYR A 28 1.41 3.50 -8.09
CA TYR A 28 0.52 2.98 -9.13
C TYR A 28 -0.87 3.63 -9.14
N ALA A 29 -1.57 3.69 -8.00
CA ALA A 29 -2.89 4.32 -7.96
C ALA A 29 -2.85 5.84 -8.25
N PRO A 30 -1.95 6.64 -7.67
CA PRO A 30 -1.80 8.04 -8.04
C PRO A 30 -1.40 8.26 -9.50
N MET A 31 -0.55 7.40 -10.07
CA MET A 31 -0.21 7.43 -11.48
C MET A 31 -1.44 7.19 -12.37
N LEU A 32 -2.29 6.22 -12.03
CA LEU A 32 -3.55 5.99 -12.75
C LEU A 32 -4.49 7.20 -12.62
N LEU A 33 -4.61 7.79 -11.43
CA LEU A 33 -5.40 9.00 -11.23
C LEU A 33 -4.90 10.14 -12.12
N LEU A 34 -3.59 10.38 -12.19
CA LEU A 34 -3.00 11.40 -13.06
C LEU A 34 -3.24 11.10 -14.54
N LEU A 35 -3.00 9.86 -14.97
CA LEU A 35 -3.16 9.45 -16.36
C LEU A 35 -4.61 9.60 -16.82
N PHE A 36 -5.56 9.05 -16.05
CA PHE A 36 -6.96 9.10 -16.44
C PHE A 36 -7.58 10.47 -16.21
N GLY A 37 -7.14 11.22 -15.20
CA GLY A 37 -7.58 12.59 -15.02
C GLY A 37 -7.05 13.53 -16.11
N PHE A 38 -5.89 13.27 -16.71
CA PHE A 38 -5.42 14.01 -17.89
C PHE A 38 -6.22 13.66 -19.16
N ILE A 39 -6.64 12.40 -19.30
CA ILE A 39 -7.43 11.93 -20.46
C ILE A 39 -8.89 12.42 -20.40
N TYR A 40 -9.54 12.24 -19.25
CA TYR A 40 -10.97 12.49 -19.09
C TYR A 40 -11.29 13.89 -18.52
N GLY A 41 -10.31 14.56 -17.93
CA GLY A 41 -10.52 15.81 -17.20
C GLY A 41 -11.31 15.60 -15.90
N ASN A 42 -11.53 16.69 -15.15
CA ASN A 42 -12.39 16.70 -13.96
C ASN A 42 -13.60 17.63 -14.10
N GLU A 43 -13.94 18.02 -15.32
CA GLU A 43 -15.10 18.88 -15.56
C GLU A 43 -16.41 18.12 -15.25
N PRO A 44 -17.41 18.79 -14.64
CA PRO A 44 -18.70 18.16 -14.36
C PRO A 44 -19.39 17.70 -15.65
N ALA A 45 -19.46 16.39 -15.87
CA ALA A 45 -20.17 15.84 -17.02
C ALA A 45 -21.53 15.28 -16.60
N THR A 46 -22.53 15.40 -17.47
CA THR A 46 -23.89 14.86 -17.25
C THR A 46 -23.88 13.34 -17.09
N HIS A 47 -22.96 12.64 -17.76
CA HIS A 47 -22.75 11.19 -17.63
C HIS A 47 -22.23 10.77 -16.25
N PHE A 48 -21.65 11.70 -15.49
CA PHE A 48 -21.11 11.48 -14.13
C PHE A 48 -22.00 12.11 -13.05
N GLY A 49 -23.26 12.42 -13.38
CA GLY A 49 -24.19 13.01 -12.40
C GLY A 49 -23.77 14.40 -11.92
N ASN A 50 -23.19 15.22 -12.82
CA ASN A 50 -22.62 16.54 -12.53
C ASN A 50 -21.44 16.51 -11.52
N ARG A 51 -20.70 15.41 -11.49
CA ARG A 51 -19.43 15.29 -10.74
C ARG A 51 -18.27 15.09 -11.72
N GLY A 52 -17.06 15.40 -11.29
CA GLY A 52 -15.87 15.13 -12.09
C GLY A 52 -15.60 13.63 -12.15
N PHE A 53 -14.95 13.17 -13.24
CA PHE A 53 -14.58 11.76 -13.40
C PHE A 53 -13.75 11.26 -12.20
N ILE A 54 -12.87 12.10 -11.67
CA ILE A 54 -11.93 11.74 -10.61
C ILE A 54 -12.67 11.58 -9.28
N ASP A 55 -13.69 12.39 -9.01
CA ASP A 55 -14.50 12.27 -7.81
C ASP A 55 -15.20 10.91 -7.71
N ILE A 56 -15.57 10.34 -8.86
CA ILE A 56 -16.20 9.02 -8.94
C ILE A 56 -15.18 7.89 -8.87
N MET A 57 -14.01 8.07 -9.48
CA MET A 57 -12.99 7.02 -9.56
C MET A 57 -12.07 6.96 -8.33
N LEU A 58 -11.99 8.02 -7.54
CA LEU A 58 -11.12 8.08 -6.37
C LEU A 58 -11.39 6.94 -5.36
N PRO A 59 -12.65 6.61 -4.98
CA PRO A 59 -12.94 5.44 -4.15
C PRO A 59 -12.48 4.11 -4.78
N ALA A 60 -12.58 3.97 -6.11
CA ALA A 60 -12.12 2.78 -6.81
C ALA A 60 -10.60 2.62 -6.74
N TYR A 61 -9.84 3.72 -6.84
CA TYR A 61 -8.39 3.70 -6.67
C TYR A 61 -7.95 3.40 -5.23
N VAL A 62 -8.73 3.84 -4.23
CA VAL A 62 -8.52 3.43 -2.83
C VAL A 62 -8.71 1.91 -2.67
N ALA A 63 -9.79 1.36 -3.24
CA ALA A 63 -10.03 -0.08 -3.23
C ALA A 63 -8.90 -0.85 -3.93
N LEU A 64 -8.38 -0.31 -5.03
CA LEU A 64 -7.24 -0.87 -5.76
C LEU A 64 -6.00 -0.98 -4.87
N ILE A 65 -5.63 0.06 -4.12
CA ILE A 65 -4.49 0.01 -3.19
C ILE A 65 -4.69 -1.11 -2.15
N ILE A 66 -5.88 -1.19 -1.55
CA ILE A 66 -6.19 -2.18 -0.51
C ILE A 66 -6.08 -3.60 -1.07
N VAL A 67 -6.63 -3.85 -2.26
CA VAL A 67 -6.61 -5.16 -2.91
C VAL A 67 -5.19 -5.57 -3.29
N THR A 68 -4.40 -4.68 -3.88
CA THR A 68 -3.02 -4.96 -4.27
C THR A 68 -2.13 -5.24 -3.07
N VAL A 69 -2.29 -4.48 -1.98
CA VAL A 69 -1.52 -4.71 -0.76
C VAL A 69 -1.95 -6.02 -0.08
N GLY A 70 -3.26 -6.19 0.14
CA GLY A 70 -3.80 -7.31 0.91
C GLY A 70 -3.74 -8.66 0.19
N LEU A 71 -4.04 -8.70 -1.11
CA LEU A 71 -4.12 -9.95 -1.87
C LEU A 71 -2.86 -10.30 -2.67
N MET A 72 -1.95 -9.35 -2.89
CA MET A 72 -0.68 -9.66 -3.57
C MET A 72 0.51 -9.46 -2.63
N SER A 73 0.69 -8.26 -2.09
CA SER A 73 1.97 -7.91 -1.44
C SER A 73 2.21 -8.69 -0.14
N VAL A 74 1.17 -8.87 0.69
CA VAL A 74 1.23 -9.66 1.93
C VAL A 74 1.49 -11.15 1.68
N PRO A 75 0.72 -11.87 0.82
CA PRO A 75 0.96 -13.30 0.60
C PRO A 75 2.28 -13.57 -0.12
N ILE A 76 2.71 -12.71 -1.05
CA ILE A 76 4.00 -12.86 -1.74
C ILE A 76 5.15 -12.79 -0.73
N ALA A 77 5.18 -11.76 0.12
CA ALA A 77 6.23 -11.64 1.13
C ALA A 77 6.19 -12.77 2.16
N THR A 78 4.99 -13.19 2.58
CA THR A 78 4.84 -14.33 3.50
C THR A 78 5.36 -15.64 2.88
N ALA A 79 5.14 -15.85 1.57
CA ALA A 79 5.65 -17.01 0.86
C ALA A 79 7.19 -16.96 0.74
N GLU A 80 7.74 -15.80 0.44
CA GLU A 80 9.19 -15.58 0.33
C GLU A 80 9.90 -15.80 1.68
N ASP A 81 9.32 -15.33 2.78
CA ASP A 81 9.85 -15.57 4.13
C ASP A 81 9.83 -17.05 4.53
N ARG A 82 8.82 -17.79 4.05
CA ARG A 82 8.73 -19.24 4.22
C ARG A 82 9.80 -19.96 3.42
N GLU A 83 10.01 -19.56 2.17
CA GLU A 83 11.05 -20.13 1.29
C GLU A 83 12.45 -19.92 1.86
N LYS A 84 12.75 -18.70 2.34
CA LYS A 84 14.03 -18.35 2.97
C LYS A 84 14.23 -18.97 4.36
N GLY A 85 13.20 -19.63 4.91
CA GLY A 85 13.25 -20.25 6.23
C GLY A 85 13.37 -19.24 7.39
N VAL A 86 13.04 -17.96 7.15
CA VAL A 86 13.12 -16.88 8.15
C VAL A 86 12.25 -17.21 9.36
N LEU A 87 11.04 -17.71 9.12
CA LEU A 87 10.11 -18.13 10.17
C LEU A 87 10.70 -19.24 11.06
N ARG A 88 11.45 -20.20 10.48
CA ARG A 88 12.11 -21.27 11.26
C ARG A 88 13.26 -20.74 12.12
N ARG A 89 13.97 -19.71 11.66
CA ARG A 89 15.03 -19.05 12.45
C ARG A 89 14.47 -18.23 13.60
N PHE A 90 13.27 -17.65 13.46
CA PHE A 90 12.63 -16.94 14.57
C PHE A 90 12.26 -17.89 15.73
N TYR A 91 11.93 -19.15 15.46
CA TYR A 91 11.65 -20.16 16.51
C TYR A 91 12.86 -20.46 17.40
N SER A 92 14.10 -20.27 16.93
CA SER A 92 15.31 -20.46 17.74
C SER A 92 15.76 -19.19 18.47
N THR A 93 15.02 -18.09 18.33
CA THR A 93 15.28 -16.82 19.04
C THR A 93 14.23 -16.58 20.14
N PRO A 94 14.54 -15.78 21.17
CA PRO A 94 13.56 -15.41 22.20
C PRO A 94 12.42 -14.49 21.69
N ALA A 95 12.41 -14.13 20.41
CA ALA A 95 11.33 -13.36 19.79
C ALA A 95 10.21 -14.29 19.33
N SER A 96 8.96 -14.01 19.74
CA SER A 96 7.83 -14.86 19.34
C SER A 96 7.49 -14.67 17.85
N PRO A 97 7.16 -15.74 17.11
CA PRO A 97 6.74 -15.65 15.70
C PRO A 97 5.51 -14.76 15.48
N ALA A 98 4.62 -14.65 16.46
CA ALA A 98 3.46 -13.76 16.40
C ALA A 98 3.88 -12.28 16.32
N VAL A 99 4.92 -11.88 17.04
CA VAL A 99 5.44 -10.49 17.02
C VAL A 99 5.98 -10.12 15.64
N TYR A 100 6.59 -11.06 14.91
CA TYR A 100 7.00 -10.87 13.53
C TYR A 100 5.79 -10.63 12.61
N LEU A 101 4.81 -11.53 12.65
CA LEU A 101 3.62 -11.45 11.79
C LEU A 101 2.84 -10.15 12.03
N PHE A 102 2.66 -9.75 13.28
CA PHE A 102 2.02 -8.47 13.61
C PHE A 102 2.82 -7.27 13.10
N SER A 103 4.15 -7.29 13.24
CA SER A 103 5.00 -6.19 12.75
C SER A 103 4.93 -6.06 11.24
N ASN A 104 4.96 -7.18 10.53
CA ASN A 104 4.89 -7.23 9.08
C ASN A 104 3.52 -6.71 8.58
N ILE A 105 2.40 -7.28 9.05
CA ILE A 105 1.04 -6.82 8.70
C ILE A 105 0.85 -5.33 9.03
N PHE A 106 1.37 -4.87 10.17
CA PHE A 106 1.29 -3.47 10.56
C PHE A 106 2.07 -2.55 9.61
N VAL A 107 3.23 -2.97 9.11
CA VAL A 107 3.96 -2.22 8.07
C VAL A 107 3.16 -2.15 6.75
N TYR A 108 2.59 -3.27 6.28
CA TYR A 108 1.74 -3.26 5.09
C TYR A 108 0.53 -2.32 5.25
N TYR A 109 -0.08 -2.30 6.43
CA TYR A 109 -1.16 -1.38 6.76
C TYR A 109 -0.71 0.09 6.76
N LEU A 110 0.45 0.41 7.34
CA LEU A 110 1.00 1.76 7.30
C LEU A 110 1.32 2.21 5.87
N MET A 111 1.84 1.30 5.04
CA MET A 111 2.14 1.59 3.63
C MET A 111 0.89 1.80 2.79
N SER A 112 -0.16 1.00 3.01
CA SER A 112 -1.44 1.22 2.31
C SER A 112 -2.09 2.54 2.73
N LEU A 113 -2.05 2.89 4.03
CA LEU A 113 -2.48 4.20 4.51
C LEU A 113 -1.69 5.34 3.86
N ALA A 114 -0.36 5.21 3.80
CA ALA A 114 0.49 6.20 3.14
C ALA A 114 0.13 6.35 1.64
N GLY A 115 -0.12 5.25 0.93
CA GLY A 115 -0.56 5.26 -0.47
C GLY A 115 -1.91 5.94 -0.65
N VAL A 116 -2.87 5.68 0.24
CA VAL A 116 -4.19 6.33 0.23
C VAL A 116 -4.06 7.83 0.51
N ILE A 117 -3.27 8.24 1.51
CA ILE A 117 -3.00 9.64 1.80
C ILE A 117 -2.37 10.32 0.57
N LEU A 118 -1.39 9.68 -0.05
CA LEU A 118 -0.72 10.22 -1.24
C LEU A 118 -1.71 10.38 -2.40
N LEU A 119 -2.59 9.40 -2.63
CA LEU A 119 -3.67 9.48 -3.62
C LEU A 119 -4.59 10.68 -3.38
N PHE A 120 -5.02 10.90 -2.13
CA PHE A 120 -5.85 12.05 -1.76
C PHE A 120 -5.13 13.38 -1.96
N LEU A 121 -3.84 13.46 -1.58
CA LEU A 121 -3.04 14.67 -1.79
C LEU A 121 -2.91 14.99 -3.29
N VAL A 122 -2.61 13.99 -4.12
CA VAL A 122 -2.50 14.16 -5.57
C VAL A 122 -3.84 14.59 -6.18
N GLY A 123 -4.94 13.93 -5.81
CA GLY A 123 -6.28 14.31 -6.26
C GLY A 123 -6.63 15.75 -5.89
N LYS A 124 -6.31 16.16 -4.65
CA LYS A 124 -6.57 17.51 -4.16
C LYS A 124 -5.70 18.58 -4.83
N PHE A 125 -4.42 18.33 -5.07
CA PHE A 125 -3.53 19.37 -5.62
C PHE A 125 -3.64 19.53 -7.14
N VAL A 126 -4.11 18.51 -7.86
CA VAL A 126 -4.13 18.53 -9.33
C VAL A 126 -5.51 18.86 -9.90
N TYR A 127 -6.59 18.45 -9.23
CA TYR A 127 -7.94 18.47 -9.80
C TYR A 127 -8.98 19.25 -8.98
N ASN A 128 -8.52 19.96 -7.95
CA ASN A 128 -9.33 20.81 -7.07
C ASN A 128 -8.96 22.27 -7.28
#